data_AF-A0A0M6WY53-F1
#
_entry.id   AF-A0A0M6WY53-F1
#
_cell.length_a   1.000
_cell.length_b   1.000
_cell.length_c   1.000
_cell.angle_alpha   90.00
_cell.angle_beta   90.00
_cell.angle_gamma   90.00
#
_symmetry.space_group_name_H-M   'P 1'
#
loop_
_entity.id
_entity.type
_entity.pdbx_description
1 polymer ?
#
loop_
_entity_poly.entity_id
_entity_poly.type
_entity_poly.pdbx_seq_one_letter_code
_entity_poly.pdbx_strand_id
1 'polypeptide(L)'
;MTLRNWAIGYYIVEYEQDGSDRAEYGSHLLKNLEKQIDQKGMNYTLFKACRQFYKVYPQIGSTVSSEFKLPDFGKSSTVSNEFVTDPDVLVNNLSFSHIREIMVLNDAFERFFYETECMKCNWNVRKLRRQIKTNLYVRAGIIKYT
;
A
#
# COMPACT_ATOMS: atom_id res chain seq x y z
N MET A 1 10.14 4.78 6.63
CA MET A 1 10.23 3.69 5.61
C MET A 1 8.94 3.53 4.80
N THR A 2 7.75 3.62 5.42
CA THR A 2 6.46 3.48 4.71
C THR A 2 6.30 4.47 3.56
N LEU A 3 6.44 5.78 3.82
CA LEU A 3 6.30 6.82 2.79
C LEU A 3 7.31 6.68 1.65
N ARG A 4 8.58 6.38 1.97
CA ARG A 4 9.61 6.04 0.97
C ARG A 4 9.14 4.93 0.03
N ASN A 5 8.58 3.85 0.58
CA ASN A 5 8.12 2.72 -0.23
C ASN A 5 6.91 3.09 -1.08
N TRP A 6 6.03 3.99 -0.60
CA TRP A 6 4.95 4.55 -1.43
C TRP A 6 5.50 5.38 -2.59
N ALA A 7 6.45 6.28 -2.31
CA ALA A 7 7.08 7.14 -3.32
C ALA A 7 7.84 6.33 -4.39
N ILE A 8 8.49 5.23 -4.01
CA ILE A 8 9.09 4.29 -4.97
C ILE A 8 8.00 3.69 -5.88
N GLY A 9 6.84 3.34 -5.31
CA GLY A 9 5.70 2.82 -6.07
C GLY A 9 5.16 3.82 -7.08
N TYR A 10 5.00 5.08 -6.65
CA TYR A 10 4.64 6.19 -7.52
C TYR A 10 5.62 6.32 -8.69
N TYR A 11 6.93 6.42 -8.39
CA TYR A 11 7.97 6.53 -9.42
C TYR A 11 7.90 5.38 -10.45
N ILE A 12 7.73 4.14 -10.00
CA ILE A 12 7.62 2.98 -10.89
C ILE A 12 6.40 3.13 -11.81
N VAL A 13 5.24 3.54 -11.26
CA VAL A 13 4.01 3.61 -12.04
C VAL A 13 4.03 4.78 -13.03
N GLU A 14 4.54 5.95 -12.65
CA GLU A 14 4.67 7.08 -13.57
C GLU A 14 5.67 6.75 -14.70
N TYR A 15 6.81 6.15 -14.36
CA TYR A 15 7.81 5.75 -15.35
C TYR A 15 7.28 4.65 -16.30
N GLU A 16 6.42 3.75 -15.81
CA GLU A 16 5.70 2.78 -16.66
C GLU A 16 4.65 3.44 -17.58
N GLN A 17 4.07 4.58 -17.19
CA GLN A 17 3.04 5.28 -17.96
C GLN A 17 3.62 6.10 -19.12
N ASP A 18 4.80 6.69 -18.93
CA ASP A 18 5.55 7.40 -19.98
C ASP A 18 6.20 6.45 -21.01
N GLY A 19 6.30 5.15 -20.71
CA GLY A 19 6.83 4.12 -21.60
C GLY A 19 5.75 3.50 -22.51
N SER A 20 5.95 3.56 -23.83
CA SER A 20 5.01 3.07 -24.85
C SER A 20 4.73 1.55 -24.85
N ASP A 21 5.41 0.74 -24.02
CA ASP A 21 5.32 -0.73 -24.08
C ASP A 21 5.25 -1.38 -22.68
N ARG A 22 4.03 -1.62 -22.19
CA ARG A 22 3.69 -1.70 -20.75
C ARG A 22 3.97 -3.04 -20.05
N ALA A 23 4.16 -4.13 -20.78
CA ALA A 23 4.23 -5.49 -20.17
C ALA A 23 5.66 -6.02 -20.05
N GLU A 24 6.47 -5.86 -21.09
CA GLU A 24 7.86 -6.31 -21.09
C GLU A 24 8.74 -5.34 -20.28
N TYR A 25 8.51 -4.04 -20.45
CA TYR A 25 9.26 -2.98 -19.79
C TYR A 25 9.17 -3.01 -18.27
N GLY A 26 7.99 -3.24 -17.68
CA GLY A 26 7.84 -3.29 -16.21
C GLY A 26 8.71 -4.38 -15.58
N SER A 27 8.81 -5.55 -16.22
CA SER A 27 9.65 -6.65 -15.72
C SER A 27 11.15 -6.34 -15.82
N HIS A 28 11.57 -5.67 -16.90
CA HIS A 28 12.96 -5.25 -17.10
C HIS A 28 13.33 -4.05 -16.21
N LEU A 29 12.42 -3.09 -16.03
CA LEU A 29 12.58 -1.93 -15.17
C LEU A 29 12.89 -2.34 -13.74
N LEU A 30 12.09 -3.21 -13.15
CA LEU A 30 12.30 -3.62 -11.76
C LEU A 30 13.64 -4.36 -11.58
N LYS A 31 14.01 -5.21 -12.54
CA LYS A 31 15.32 -5.89 -12.55
C LYS A 31 16.48 -4.91 -12.74
N ASN A 32 16.30 -3.88 -13.55
CA ASN A 32 17.30 -2.84 -13.77
C ASN A 32 17.47 -1.97 -12.52
N LEU A 33 16.38 -1.58 -11.86
CA LEU A 33 16.42 -0.84 -10.59
C LEU A 33 17.13 -1.62 -9.49
N GLU A 34 16.90 -2.94 -9.40
CA GLU A 34 17.61 -3.82 -8.45
C GLU A 34 19.11 -3.82 -8.72
N LYS A 35 19.53 -3.93 -9.98
CA LYS A 35 20.95 -3.88 -10.39
C LYS A 35 21.58 -2.51 -10.18
N GLN A 36 20.85 -1.42 -10.42
CA GLN A 36 21.38 -0.06 -10.32
C GLN A 36 21.55 0.41 -8.88
N ILE A 37 20.61 0.07 -8.01
CA ILE A 37 20.65 0.49 -6.60
C ILE A 37 21.62 -0.38 -5.79
N ASP A 38 21.73 -1.67 -6.13
CA ASP A 38 22.64 -2.66 -5.53
C ASP A 38 22.77 -2.53 -3.99
N GLN A 39 21.63 -2.34 -3.33
CA GLN A 39 21.55 -2.12 -1.89
C GLN A 39 20.75 -3.24 -1.24
N LYS A 40 21.24 -3.74 -0.10
CA LYS A 40 20.57 -4.79 0.67
C LYS A 40 19.11 -4.41 0.97
N GLY A 41 18.18 -5.23 0.49
CA GLY A 41 16.74 -5.05 0.67
C GLY A 41 16.01 -4.36 -0.49
N MET A 42 16.73 -3.81 -1.47
CA MET A 42 16.17 -3.16 -2.66
C MET A 42 16.10 -4.13 -3.84
N ASN A 43 15.17 -5.07 -3.75
CA ASN A 43 15.01 -6.15 -4.73
C ASN A 43 13.70 -6.07 -5.52
N TYR A 44 13.60 -6.87 -6.59
CA TYR A 44 12.40 -7.01 -7.40
C TYR A 44 11.11 -7.21 -6.58
N THR A 45 11.17 -8.01 -5.52
CA THR A 45 10.00 -8.31 -4.67
C THR A 45 9.52 -7.06 -3.91
N LEU A 46 10.46 -6.27 -3.39
CA LEU A 46 10.14 -4.99 -2.76
C LEU A 46 9.52 -4.03 -3.77
N PHE A 47 10.10 -3.87 -4.96
CA PHE A 47 9.57 -2.95 -5.96
C PHE A 47 8.16 -3.33 -6.43
N LYS A 48 7.89 -4.63 -6.61
CA LYS A 48 6.54 -5.13 -6.88
C LYS A 48 5.56 -4.76 -5.76
N ALA A 49 5.99 -4.88 -4.50
CA ALA A 49 5.19 -4.49 -3.35
C ALA A 49 4.96 -2.97 -3.29
N CYS A 50 5.98 -2.14 -3.56
CA CYS A 50 5.87 -0.69 -3.64
C CYS A 50 4.88 -0.26 -4.73
N ARG A 51 4.97 -0.86 -5.92
CA ARG A 51 4.04 -0.63 -7.02
C ARG A 51 2.59 -0.94 -6.65
N GLN A 52 2.35 -2.07 -5.98
CA GLN A 52 1.02 -2.41 -5.47
C GLN A 52 0.58 -1.42 -4.38
N PHE A 53 1.48 -1.03 -3.49
CA PHE A 53 1.19 -0.11 -2.40
C PHE A 53 0.68 1.25 -2.92
N TYR A 54 1.33 1.83 -3.92
CA TYR A 54 0.85 3.06 -4.58
C TYR A 54 -0.56 2.91 -5.14
N LYS A 55 -0.84 1.81 -5.85
CA LYS A 55 -2.14 1.56 -6.47
C LYS A 55 -3.27 1.33 -5.47
N VAL A 56 -2.99 0.65 -4.35
CA VAL A 56 -4.01 0.31 -3.35
C VAL A 56 -4.27 1.47 -2.39
N TYR A 57 -3.27 2.32 -2.14
CA TYR A 57 -3.38 3.44 -1.21
C TYR A 57 -3.06 4.79 -1.86
N PRO A 58 -3.83 5.23 -2.90
CA PRO A 58 -3.58 6.51 -3.54
C PRO A 58 -3.73 7.71 -2.59
N GLN A 59 -4.53 7.58 -1.52
CA GLN A 59 -4.78 8.64 -0.54
C GLN A 59 -3.51 9.11 0.20
N ILE A 60 -2.48 8.27 0.30
CA ILE A 60 -1.20 8.59 0.95
C ILE A 60 -0.43 9.68 0.19
N GLY A 61 -0.76 9.92 -1.08
CA GLY A 61 -0.13 10.98 -1.88
C GLY A 61 -0.24 12.37 -1.24
N SER A 62 -1.32 12.64 -0.50
CA SER A 62 -1.48 13.90 0.22
C SER A 62 -0.45 14.08 1.35
N THR A 63 -0.22 13.05 2.17
CA THR A 63 0.82 13.04 3.21
C THR A 63 2.23 13.10 2.63
N VAL A 64 2.47 12.41 1.51
CA VAL A 64 3.79 12.47 0.84
C VAL A 64 4.04 13.87 0.28
N SER A 65 3.02 14.51 -0.31
CA SER A 65 3.14 15.88 -0.81
C SER A 65 3.49 16.86 0.31
N SER A 66 2.81 16.75 1.45
CA SER A 66 3.04 17.62 2.61
C SER A 66 4.42 17.40 3.24
N GLU A 67 4.85 16.15 3.39
CA GLU A 67 6.14 15.83 4.03
C GLU A 67 7.35 16.15 3.14
N PHE A 68 7.23 15.95 1.82
CA PHE A 68 8.34 16.12 0.87
C PHE A 68 8.28 17.40 0.03
N LYS A 69 7.30 18.28 0.27
CA LYS A 69 7.07 19.52 -0.51
C LYS A 69 6.97 19.28 -2.02
N LEU A 70 6.35 18.18 -2.41
CA LEU A 70 6.15 17.81 -3.81
C LEU A 70 4.87 18.49 -4.36
N PRO A 71 4.72 18.59 -5.70
CA PRO A 71 3.47 19.04 -6.31
C PRO A 71 2.31 18.20 -5.75
N ASP A 72 1.21 18.84 -5.41
CA ASP A 72 0.05 18.16 -4.81
C ASP A 72 -0.40 17.05 -5.77
N PHE A 73 -0.15 15.80 -5.39
CA PHE A 73 -0.65 14.63 -6.12
C PHE A 73 -2.16 14.66 -5.93
N GLY A 74 -2.84 15.35 -6.86
CA GLY A 74 -4.23 15.77 -6.71
C GLY A 74 -5.07 14.70 -6.06
N LYS A 75 -5.87 15.08 -5.06
CA LYS A 75 -6.79 14.19 -4.34
C LYS A 75 -7.51 13.32 -5.38
N SER A 76 -7.08 12.07 -5.52
CA SER A 76 -7.75 11.11 -6.39
C SER A 76 -9.02 10.71 -5.67
N SER A 77 -9.99 11.63 -5.69
CA SER A 77 -11.33 11.44 -5.16
C SER A 77 -12.07 10.57 -6.16
N THR A 78 -11.88 9.25 -6.08
CA THR A 78 -12.91 8.34 -6.59
C THR A 78 -14.16 8.48 -5.73
N VAL A 79 -15.32 8.43 -6.38
CA VAL A 79 -16.68 8.75 -5.90
C VAL A 79 -17.19 7.79 -4.79
N SER A 80 -16.32 7.00 -4.16
CA SER A 80 -16.69 6.00 -3.15
C SER A 80 -15.82 6.13 -1.89
N ASN A 81 -16.09 7.14 -1.07
CA ASN A 81 -15.44 7.41 0.22
C ASN A 81 -15.87 6.44 1.34
N GLU A 82 -16.34 5.23 1.05
CA GLU A 82 -16.99 4.42 2.08
C GLU A 82 -15.99 3.81 3.08
N PHE A 83 -14.78 3.44 2.66
CA PHE A 83 -13.80 2.73 3.50
C PHE A 83 -12.36 3.23 3.30
N VAL A 84 -12.14 4.52 3.55
CA VAL A 84 -10.81 5.15 3.44
C VAL A 84 -10.30 5.56 4.82
N THR A 85 -9.17 5.01 5.23
CA THR A 85 -8.44 5.46 6.41
C THR A 85 -7.67 6.74 6.09
N ASP A 86 -7.69 7.70 7.01
CA ASP A 86 -6.89 8.93 6.91
C ASP A 86 -5.41 8.60 6.68
N PRO A 87 -4.77 9.22 5.66
CA PRO A 87 -3.43 8.84 5.24
C PRO A 87 -2.38 9.14 6.32
N ASP A 88 -2.52 10.21 7.10
CA ASP A 88 -1.60 10.54 8.19
C ASP A 88 -1.74 9.50 9.32
N VAL A 89 -2.97 9.14 9.67
CA VAL A 89 -3.22 8.09 10.68
C VAL A 89 -2.66 6.75 10.22
N LEU A 90 -2.84 6.40 8.95
CA LEU A 90 -2.36 5.13 8.39
C LEU A 90 -0.83 5.02 8.46
N VAL A 91 -0.09 6.02 7.96
CA VAL A 91 1.38 5.94 7.87
C VAL A 91 2.06 6.08 9.23
N ASN A 92 1.44 6.77 10.18
CA ASN A 92 1.96 6.93 11.53
C ASN A 92 1.74 5.69 12.41
N ASN A 93 0.66 4.93 12.18
CA ASN A 93 0.32 3.78 13.02
C ASN A 93 0.72 2.43 12.41
N LEU A 94 0.76 2.31 11.07
CA LEU A 94 1.07 1.06 10.39
C LEU A 94 2.41 1.12 9.65
N SER A 95 3.33 0.23 10.04
CA SER A 95 4.55 0.02 9.27
C SER A 95 4.25 -0.62 7.91
N PHE A 96 5.15 -0.44 6.94
CA PHE A 96 5.04 -1.08 5.62
C PHE A 96 4.81 -2.60 5.69
N SER A 97 5.34 -3.29 6.70
CA SER A 97 5.09 -4.72 6.88
C SER A 97 3.63 -5.04 7.20
N HIS A 98 2.91 -4.17 7.93
CA HIS A 98 1.46 -4.36 8.15
C HIS A 98 0.70 -4.12 6.85
N ILE A 99 0.99 -3.00 6.18
CA ILE A 99 0.36 -2.63 4.91
C ILE A 99 0.55 -3.75 3.87
N ARG A 100 1.73 -4.36 3.82
CA ARG A 100 2.01 -5.48 2.90
C ARG A 100 1.10 -6.68 3.12
N GLU A 101 0.71 -6.98 4.35
CA GLU A 101 -0.24 -8.07 4.62
C GLU A 101 -1.66 -7.68 4.22
N ILE A 102 -2.04 -6.41 4.46
CA ILE A 102 -3.39 -5.90 4.24
C ILE A 102 -3.67 -5.68 2.74
N MET A 103 -2.72 -5.11 1.99
CA MET A 103 -2.91 -4.72 0.59
C MET A 103 -3.14 -5.90 -0.38
N VAL A 104 -2.92 -7.13 0.09
CA VAL A 104 -3.16 -8.38 -0.66
C VAL A 104 -4.63 -8.81 -0.59
N LEU A 105 -5.39 -8.29 0.38
CA LEU A 105 -6.82 -8.54 0.51
C LEU A 105 -7.57 -7.82 -0.62
N ASN A 106 -8.54 -8.49 -1.24
CA ASN A 106 -9.24 -7.97 -2.41
C ASN A 106 -10.32 -6.94 -2.03
N ASP A 107 -11.01 -7.18 -0.92
CA ASP A 107 -12.13 -6.39 -0.44
C ASP A 107 -11.66 -5.11 0.28
N ALA A 108 -12.19 -3.94 -0.11
CA ALA A 108 -11.81 -2.66 0.46
C ALA A 108 -12.27 -2.49 1.92
N PHE A 109 -13.45 -3.02 2.26
CA PHE A 109 -13.94 -3.04 3.62
C PHE A 109 -13.09 -3.95 4.50
N GLU A 110 -12.72 -5.14 4.02
CA GLU A 110 -11.86 -6.05 4.75
C GLU A 110 -10.51 -5.41 5.08
N ARG A 111 -9.92 -4.68 4.12
CA ARG A 111 -8.70 -3.89 4.34
C ARG A 111 -8.90 -2.86 5.45
N PHE A 112 -9.92 -2.02 5.32
CA PHE A 112 -10.25 -0.99 6.31
C PHE A 112 -10.49 -1.57 7.72
N PHE A 113 -11.16 -2.72 7.81
CA PHE A 113 -11.37 -3.43 9.07
C PHE A 113 -10.05 -3.82 9.72
N TYR A 114 -9.15 -4.49 8.99
CA TYR A 114 -7.86 -4.90 9.55
C TYR A 114 -6.94 -3.72 9.84
N GLU A 115 -6.99 -2.64 9.07
CA GLU A 115 -6.29 -1.38 9.38
C GLU A 115 -6.75 -0.84 10.74
N THR A 116 -8.05 -0.66 10.89
CA THR A 116 -8.69 -0.12 12.09
C THR A 116 -8.39 -0.98 13.32
N GLU A 117 -8.56 -2.30 13.22
CA GLU A 117 -8.32 -3.20 14.34
C GLU A 117 -6.84 -3.31 14.71
N CYS A 118 -5.92 -3.24 13.73
CA CYS A 118 -4.50 -3.16 14.02
C CYS A 118 -4.15 -1.92 14.85
N MET A 119 -4.71 -0.76 14.49
CA MET A 119 -4.48 0.50 15.19
C MET A 119 -5.10 0.47 16.60
N LYS A 120 -6.37 0.04 16.72
CA LYS A 120 -7.06 -0.02 18.02
C LYS A 120 -6.39 -0.97 19.00
N CYS A 121 -5.96 -2.13 18.53
CA CYS A 121 -5.46 -3.20 19.40
C CYS A 121 -3.92 -3.33 19.37
N ASN A 122 -3.21 -2.39 18.75
CA ASN A 122 -1.75 -2.37 18.60
C ASN A 122 -1.19 -3.74 18.14
N TRP A 123 -1.79 -4.33 17.12
CA TRP A 123 -1.33 -5.64 16.63
C TRP A 123 0.00 -5.50 15.93
N ASN A 124 0.95 -6.37 16.31
CA ASN A 124 2.12 -6.60 15.47
C ASN A 124 1.76 -7.47 14.25
N VAL A 125 2.67 -7.51 13.27
CA VAL A 125 2.52 -8.26 12.02
C VAL A 125 2.16 -9.73 12.24
N ARG A 126 2.74 -10.38 13.27
CA ARG A 126 2.44 -11.79 13.58
C ARG A 126 0.98 -11.96 14.02
N LYS A 127 0.49 -11.05 14.85
CA LYS A 127 -0.91 -11.07 15.31
C LYS A 127 -1.85 -10.74 14.17
N LEU A 128 -1.56 -9.73 13.36
CA LEU A 128 -2.31 -9.40 12.14
C LEU A 128 -2.45 -10.62 11.22
N ARG A 129 -1.34 -11.28 10.86
CA ARG A 129 -1.35 -12.51 10.05
C ARG A 129 -2.23 -13.60 10.63
N ARG A 130 -2.17 -13.79 11.95
CA ARG A 130 -3.02 -14.77 12.63
C ARG A 130 -4.50 -14.41 12.49
N GLN A 131 -4.87 -13.14 12.67
CA GLN A 131 -6.26 -12.70 12.59
C GLN A 131 -6.82 -12.80 11.17
N ILE A 132 -6.03 -12.41 10.16
CA ILE A 132 -6.34 -12.64 8.75
C ILE A 132 -6.56 -14.13 8.49
N LYS A 133 -5.63 -15.00 8.93
CA LYS A 133 -5.74 -16.45 8.74
C LYS A 133 -6.99 -17.05 9.39
N THR A 134 -7.41 -16.52 10.53
CA THR A 134 -8.65 -16.97 11.20
C THR A 134 -9.91 -16.29 10.67
N ASN A 135 -9.80 -15.49 9.61
CA ASN A 135 -10.89 -14.70 9.04
C ASN A 135 -11.66 -13.93 10.11
N LEU A 136 -10.93 -13.20 10.99
CA LEU A 136 -11.56 -12.46 12.08
C LEU A 136 -12.68 -11.54 11.58
N TYR A 137 -12.48 -10.92 10.42
CA TYR A 137 -13.49 -10.13 9.71
C TYR A 137 -14.83 -10.87 9.54
N VAL A 138 -14.80 -12.11 9.04
CA VAL A 138 -16.00 -12.98 8.89
C VAL A 138 -16.59 -13.30 10.26
N ARG A 139 -15.74 -13.69 11.22
CA ARG A 139 -16.18 -14.15 12.56
C ARG A 139 -16.76 -13.04 13.42
N ALA A 140 -16.34 -11.79 13.21
CA ALA A 140 -16.90 -10.62 13.85
C ALA A 140 -18.34 -10.32 13.39
N GLY A 141 -18.89 -11.12 12.46
CA GLY A 141 -20.28 -11.03 12.01
C GLY A 141 -20.53 -9.98 10.93
N ILE A 142 -19.46 -9.40 10.36
CA ILE A 142 -19.59 -8.25 9.46
C ILE A 142 -20.07 -8.64 8.05
N ILE A 143 -19.93 -9.92 7.67
CA ILE A 143 -20.34 -10.43 6.34
C ILE A 143 -21.83 -10.84 6.29
N LYS A 144 -22.61 -10.74 7.38
CA LYS A 144 -23.98 -11.28 7.40
C LYS A 144 -25.08 -10.41 6.79
N TYR A 145 -24.76 -9.29 6.14
CA TYR A 145 -25.77 -8.48 5.47
C TYR A 145 -25.30 -8.05 4.08
N THR A 146 -25.40 -8.95 3.12
CA THR A 146 -25.63 -8.60 1.70
C THR A 146 -26.51 -9.68 1.09
#